data_AF-A0AA40LIC5-F1
#
_entry.id   AF-A0AA40LIC5-F1
#
_cell.length_a   1.000
_cell.length_b   1.000
_cell.length_c   1.000
_cell.angle_alpha   90.00
_cell.angle_beta   90.00
_cell.angle_gamma   90.00
#
_symmetry.space_group_name_H-M   'P 1'
#
loop_
_entity.id
_entity.type
_entity.pdbx_description
1 polymer ?
#
loop_
_entity_poly.entity_id
_entity_poly.type
_entity_poly.pdbx_seq_one_letter_code
_entity_poly.pdbx_strand_id
1 'polypeptide(L)'
;MAARAPHAGGHPHDRPILGYGCYHISTTSSQIRQNYSTEVEAAVNHLASLHLRASHTYLSLGFYFNRDGVALEGKGHFFRELAEKNQ
;
A
#
# COMPACT_ATOMS: atom_id res chain seq x y z
N MET A 1 67.12 -23.53 -10.18
CA MET A 1 66.03 -24.51 -10.37
C MET A 1 65.17 -24.51 -9.11
N ALA A 2 63.85 -24.57 -9.29
CA ALA A 2 62.80 -24.73 -8.27
C ALA A 2 62.41 -23.48 -7.44
N ALA A 3 61.29 -22.90 -7.86
CA ALA A 3 60.38 -22.08 -7.07
C ALA A 3 59.62 -22.95 -6.05
N ARG A 4 59.24 -22.36 -4.89
CA ARG A 4 57.98 -22.73 -4.21
C ARG A 4 57.51 -21.61 -3.28
N ALA A 5 56.23 -21.28 -3.43
CA ALA A 5 55.47 -20.19 -2.79
C ALA A 5 55.08 -20.55 -1.32
N PRO A 6 54.51 -19.60 -0.54
CA PRO A 6 54.38 -19.72 0.91
C PRO A 6 53.22 -20.64 1.32
N HIS A 7 53.43 -21.42 2.38
CA HIS A 7 52.39 -22.23 3.01
C HIS A 7 51.48 -21.32 3.86
N ALA A 8 50.33 -20.96 3.31
CA ALA A 8 49.20 -20.44 4.07
C ALA A 8 48.59 -21.58 4.90
N GLY A 9 48.77 -21.51 6.22
CA GLY A 9 48.10 -22.41 7.16
C GLY A 9 46.66 -21.95 7.38
N GLY A 10 45.71 -22.69 6.81
CA GLY A 10 44.31 -22.63 7.23
C GLY A 10 43.96 -23.89 8.03
N HIS A 11 43.21 -23.73 9.11
CA HIS A 11 42.28 -24.74 9.63
C HIS A 11 41.26 -24.07 10.60
N PRO A 12 40.09 -24.67 10.80
CA PRO A 12 38.80 -24.05 10.50
C PRO A 12 37.80 -24.33 11.62
N HIS A 13 37.40 -23.33 12.39
CA HIS A 13 36.26 -23.51 13.30
C HIS A 13 35.16 -22.55 12.88
N ASP A 14 34.32 -23.09 11.99
CA ASP A 14 32.86 -23.03 12.07
C ASP A 14 32.30 -22.03 13.09
N ARG A 15 31.70 -20.96 12.57
CA ARG A 15 30.28 -20.63 12.82
C ARG A 15 29.85 -19.39 12.03
N PRO A 16 28.55 -19.27 11.72
CA PRO A 16 28.13 -19.25 10.33
C PRO A 16 27.88 -17.84 9.82
N ILE A 17 27.97 -17.76 8.49
CA ILE A 17 27.22 -16.88 7.61
C ILE A 17 25.81 -16.73 8.19
N LEU A 18 25.43 -15.49 8.51
CA LEU A 18 24.11 -14.92 8.26
C LEU A 18 24.17 -13.46 8.68
N GLY A 19 24.87 -12.69 7.85
CA GLY A 19 24.54 -11.29 7.69
C GLY A 19 23.16 -11.20 7.04
N TYR A 20 22.12 -11.54 7.80
CA TYR A 20 20.81 -10.91 7.65
C TYR A 20 21.03 -9.45 8.06
N GLY A 21 21.69 -8.70 7.19
CA GLY A 21 21.65 -7.25 7.23
C GLY A 21 20.19 -6.88 7.09
N CYS A 22 19.55 -6.67 8.23
CA CYS A 22 18.47 -5.72 8.35
C CYS A 22 17.30 -5.97 7.37
N TYR A 23 16.55 -7.07 7.52
CA TYR A 23 15.09 -6.93 7.46
C TYR A 23 14.59 -6.23 8.76
N HIS A 24 15.35 -5.26 9.26
CA HIS A 24 14.72 -4.25 10.07
C HIS A 24 13.82 -3.56 9.08
N ILE A 25 12.52 -3.67 9.29
CA ILE A 25 11.58 -2.70 8.75
C ILE A 25 12.07 -1.39 9.36
N SER A 26 13.00 -0.72 8.68
CA SER A 26 13.24 0.70 8.88
C SER A 26 11.88 1.29 8.60
N THR A 27 11.14 1.63 9.66
CA THR A 27 9.90 2.38 9.56
C THR A 27 10.28 3.63 8.80
N THR A 28 10.02 3.64 7.49
CA THR A 28 10.34 4.75 6.61
C THR A 28 9.38 5.86 6.95
N SER A 29 9.70 6.64 7.98
CA SER A 29 8.97 7.86 8.26
C SER A 29 9.23 8.84 7.12
N SER A 30 8.17 9.48 6.64
CA SER A 30 8.25 10.51 5.61
C SER A 30 9.17 11.65 6.07
N GLN A 31 10.12 12.06 5.22
CA GLN A 31 11.09 13.13 5.50
C GLN A 31 10.44 14.53 5.57
N ILE A 32 9.22 14.68 5.04
CA ILE A 32 8.49 15.95 4.99
C ILE A 32 7.43 16.09 6.10
N ARG A 33 7.28 15.07 6.96
CA ARG A 33 6.20 15.00 7.95
C ARG A 33 6.47 15.98 9.11
N GLN A 34 5.65 17.00 9.24
CA GLN A 34 5.74 18.01 10.31
C GLN A 34 4.40 18.10 11.04
N ASN A 35 4.43 18.02 12.39
CA ASN A 35 3.23 18.10 13.24
C ASN A 35 2.07 17.17 12.84
N TYR A 36 2.35 16.02 12.21
CA TYR A 36 1.35 15.04 11.83
C TYR A 36 1.49 13.84 12.76
N SER A 37 0.46 13.51 13.55
CA SER A 37 0.51 12.37 14.46
C SER A 37 0.03 11.11 13.74
N THR A 38 0.45 9.94 14.22
CA THR A 38 0.02 8.64 13.66
C THR A 38 -1.49 8.44 13.79
N GLU A 39 -2.11 9.01 14.82
CA GLU A 39 -3.57 8.97 15.00
C GLU A 39 -4.29 9.78 13.92
N VAL A 40 -3.81 10.98 13.60
CA VAL A 40 -4.35 11.80 12.50
C VAL A 40 -4.16 11.08 11.16
N GLU A 41 -2.99 10.47 10.95
CA GLU A 41 -2.71 9.66 9.77
C GLU A 41 -3.69 8.49 9.59
N ALA A 42 -3.94 7.75 10.68
CA ALA A 42 -4.91 6.67 10.69
C ALA A 42 -6.33 7.16 10.43
N ALA A 43 -6.73 8.29 11.03
CA ALA A 43 -8.06 8.88 10.85
C ALA A 43 -8.28 9.34 9.40
N VAL A 44 -7.30 10.02 8.79
CA VAL A 44 -7.37 10.45 7.38
C VAL A 44 -7.44 9.25 6.44
N ASN A 45 -6.61 8.23 6.66
CA ASN A 45 -6.64 7.02 5.85
C ASN A 45 -7.96 6.25 5.96
N HIS A 46 -8.52 6.19 7.18
CA HIS A 46 -9.83 5.61 7.43
C HIS A 46 -10.92 6.38 6.69
N LEU A 47 -10.92 7.71 6.80
CA LEU A 47 -11.89 8.58 6.13
C LEU A 47 -11.82 8.43 4.60
N ALA A 48 -10.61 8.49 4.02
CA ALA A 48 -10.40 8.26 2.59
C ALA A 48 -10.94 6.89 2.13
N SER A 49 -10.70 5.85 2.92
CA SER A 49 -11.22 4.50 2.64
C SER A 49 -12.75 4.44 2.67
N LEU A 50 -13.39 5.14 3.62
CA LEU A 50 -14.85 5.25 3.70
C LEU A 50 -15.44 5.97 2.49
N HIS A 51 -14.87 7.12 2.11
CA HIS A 51 -15.30 7.88 0.94
C HIS A 51 -15.19 7.06 -0.35
N LEU A 52 -14.04 6.42 -0.57
CA LEU A 52 -13.83 5.55 -1.73
C LEU A 52 -14.86 4.43 -1.80
N ARG A 53 -15.18 3.78 -0.67
CA ARG A 53 -16.18 2.71 -0.61
C ARG A 53 -17.59 3.23 -0.90
N ALA A 54 -17.93 4.41 -0.39
CA ALA A 54 -19.22 5.05 -0.65
C ALA A 54 -19.35 5.42 -2.14
N SER A 55 -18.36 6.09 -2.72
CA SER A 55 -18.34 6.44 -4.15
C SER A 55 -18.42 5.21 -5.05
N HIS A 56 -17.70 4.13 -4.71
CA HIS A 56 -17.81 2.87 -5.46
C HIS A 56 -19.21 2.26 -5.40
N THR A 57 -19.86 2.33 -4.24
CA THR A 57 -21.24 1.84 -4.05
C THR A 57 -22.21 2.64 -4.91
N TYR A 58 -22.11 3.97 -4.88
CA TYR A 58 -22.96 4.85 -5.69
C TYR A 58 -22.72 4.68 -7.18
N LEU A 59 -21.46 4.56 -7.62
CA LEU A 59 -21.14 4.29 -9.01
C LEU A 59 -21.73 2.96 -9.49
N SER A 60 -21.61 1.91 -8.67
CA SER A 60 -22.19 0.58 -8.96
C SER A 60 -23.70 0.65 -9.07
N LEU A 61 -24.35 1.42 -8.20
CA LEU A 61 -25.79 1.62 -8.19
C LEU A 61 -26.25 2.43 -9.41
N GLY A 62 -25.47 3.45 -9.80
CA GLY A 62 -25.67 4.22 -11.02
C GLY A 62 -25.64 3.33 -12.26
N PHE A 63 -24.63 2.46 -12.38
CA PHE A 63 -24.52 1.48 -13.47
C PHE A 63 -25.65 0.45 -13.46
N TYR A 64 -26.09 -0.01 -12.29
CA TYR A 64 -27.19 -0.94 -12.16
C TYR A 64 -28.49 -0.36 -12.72
N PHE A 65 -28.84 0.87 -12.31
CA PHE A 65 -30.08 1.54 -12.71
C PHE A 65 -30.04 2.20 -14.11
N ASN A 66 -28.88 2.23 -14.77
CA ASN A 66 -28.75 2.73 -16.15
C ASN A 66 -28.96 1.64 -17.23
N ARG A 67 -29.48 0.46 -16.86
CA ARG A 67 -29.79 -0.62 -17.81
C ARG A 67 -31.25 -0.52 -18.27
N ASP A 68 -31.50 -0.76 -19.56
CA ASP A 68 -32.79 -0.60 -20.25
C ASP A 68 -33.94 -1.54 -19.80
N GLY A 69 -33.84 -2.17 -18.62
CA GLY A 69 -34.83 -3.14 -18.12
C GLY A 69 -35.09 -3.07 -16.61
N VAL A 70 -34.57 -2.06 -15.90
CA VAL A 70 -34.85 -1.84 -14.47
C VAL A 70 -35.89 -0.73 -14.32
N ALA A 71 -36.85 -0.92 -13.41
CA ALA A 71 -38.06 -0.09 -13.24
C ALA A 71 -37.83 1.39 -12.82
N LEU A 72 -36.59 1.88 -12.85
CA LEU A 72 -36.17 3.23 -12.43
C LEU A 72 -35.21 3.85 -13.46
N GLU A 73 -35.55 3.72 -14.74
CA GLU A 73 -34.89 4.41 -15.85
C GLU A 73 -34.74 5.91 -15.50
N GLY A 74 -33.50 6.43 -15.53
CA GLY A 74 -33.18 7.81 -15.18
C GLY A 74 -32.64 8.06 -13.76
N LYS A 75 -32.70 7.09 -12.83
CA LYS A 75 -32.04 7.25 -11.50
C LYS A 75 -30.54 6.98 -11.49
N GLY A 76 -30.00 6.39 -12.56
CA GLY A 76 -28.56 6.15 -12.70
C GLY A 76 -27.73 7.44 -12.64
N HIS A 77 -28.26 8.53 -13.21
CA HIS A 77 -27.62 9.86 -13.20
C HIS A 77 -27.41 10.39 -11.77
N PHE A 78 -28.44 10.31 -10.93
CA PHE A 78 -28.40 10.78 -9.54
C PHE A 78 -27.31 10.08 -8.73
N PHE A 79 -27.18 8.76 -8.89
CA PHE A 79 -26.14 8.01 -8.17
C PHE A 79 -24.73 8.29 -8.71
N ARG A 80 -24.59 8.58 -10.01
CA ARG A 80 -23.31 9.04 -10.57
C ARG A 80 -22.90 10.41 -10.01
N GLU A 81 -23.81 11.38 -9.98
CA GLU A 81 -23.55 12.70 -9.38
C GLU A 81 -23.22 12.58 -7.88
N LEU A 82 -23.88 11.68 -7.15
CA LEU A 82 -23.52 11.39 -5.76
C LEU A 82 -22.12 10.80 -5.63
N ALA A 83 -21.67 9.95 -6.55
CA ALA A 83 -20.30 9.41 -6.51
C ALA A 83 -19.24 10.49 -6.73
N GLU A 84 -19.51 11.46 -7.62
CA GLU A 84 -18.62 12.60 -7.95
C GLU A 84 -18.57 13.64 -6.82
N LYS A 85 -19.70 13.91 -6.16
CA LYS A 85 -19.78 14.89 -5.05
C LYS A 85 -19.08 14.44 -3.76
N ASN A 86 -18.80 13.15 -3.61
CA ASN A 86 -18.20 12.58 -2.40
C ASN A 86 -16.67 12.33 -2.54
N GLN A 87 -16.00 13.01 -3.49
CA GLN A 87 -14.54 13.13 -3.62
C GLN A 87 -14.01 14.40 -2.96
#